data_AF-A0A1J6KMY1-F1
#
_entry.id   AF-A0A1J6KMY1-F1
#
_cell.length_a   1.000
_cell.length_b   1.000
_cell.length_c   1.000
_cell.angle_alpha   90.00
_cell.angle_beta   90.00
_cell.angle_gamma   90.00
#
_symmetry.space_group_name_H-M   'P 1'
#
loop_
_entity.id
_entity.type
_entity.pdbx_description
1 polymer ?
#
loop_
_entity_poly.entity_id
_entity_poly.type
_entity_poly.pdbx_seq_one_letter_code
_entity_poly.pdbx_strand_id
1 'polypeptide(L)'
;NDEEKRKTEIYIEFCFSIYNRNRSAANGNSIRQTLSMRLLSAAAATRGLDNLVLKTFPTFTYAEVKDHHIGKGALECDVCLNEFEDDETLCLIPKCDHVFHRECIPD
;
A
#
# COMPACT_ATOMS: atom_id res chain seq x y z
N ASN A 1 16.07 -17.92 5.69
CA ASN A 1 17.55 -17.79 5.81
C ASN A 1 17.89 -16.32 6.03
N ASP A 2 18.96 -15.94 6.72
CA ASP A 2 19.29 -14.52 6.99
C ASP A 2 19.33 -13.67 5.70
N GLU A 3 19.82 -14.28 4.62
CA GLU A 3 19.85 -13.70 3.27
C GLU A 3 18.44 -13.38 2.71
N GLU A 4 17.47 -14.25 2.96
CA GLU A 4 16.10 -14.11 2.48
C GLU A 4 15.38 -12.98 3.21
N LYS A 5 15.66 -12.83 4.52
CA LYS A 5 15.18 -11.70 5.33
C LYS A 5 15.70 -10.37 4.77
N ARG A 6 17.00 -10.28 4.46
CA ARG A 6 17.59 -9.08 3.85
C ARG A 6 17.01 -8.76 2.48
N LYS A 7 16.74 -9.78 1.65
CA LYS A 7 16.09 -9.58 0.34
C LYS A 7 14.69 -9.00 0.50
N THR A 8 13.93 -9.51 1.46
CA THR A 8 12.57 -9.02 1.75
C THR A 8 12.62 -7.59 2.29
N GLU A 9 13.53 -7.27 3.21
CA GLU A 9 13.73 -5.91 3.73
C GLU A 9 14.06 -4.93 2.58
N ILE A 10 15.06 -5.24 1.74
CA ILE A 10 15.43 -4.40 0.59
C ILE A 10 14.26 -4.22 -0.38
N TYR A 11 13.48 -5.28 -0.60
CA TYR A 11 12.32 -5.22 -1.48
C TYR A 11 11.22 -4.30 -0.93
N ILE A 12 10.91 -4.42 0.37
CA ILE A 12 9.93 -3.57 1.06
C ILE A 12 10.37 -2.11 0.98
N GLU A 13 11.63 -1.79 1.28
CA GLU A 13 12.15 -0.42 1.19
C GLU A 13 12.05 0.16 -0.21
N PHE A 14 12.37 -0.65 -1.22
CA PHE A 14 12.30 -0.25 -2.62
C PHE A 14 10.85 0.07 -3.04
N CYS A 15 9.91 -0.82 -2.75
CA CYS A 15 8.50 -0.62 -3.08
C CYS A 15 7.89 0.55 -2.29
N PHE A 16 8.23 0.70 -1.01
CA PHE A 16 7.81 1.83 -0.18
C PHE A 16 8.30 3.17 -0.76
N SER A 17 9.54 3.22 -1.26
CA SER A 17 10.07 4.39 -1.97
C SER A 17 9.29 4.71 -3.25
N ILE A 18 8.84 3.70 -4.00
CA ILE A 18 8.00 3.89 -5.20
C ILE A 18 6.62 4.43 -4.82
N TYR A 19 6.00 3.87 -3.78
CA TYR A 19 4.73 4.35 -3.24
C TYR A 19 4.77 5.84 -2.91
N ASN A 20 5.78 6.25 -2.13
CA ASN A 20 5.98 7.64 -1.73
C ASN A 20 6.16 8.58 -2.94
N ARG A 21 6.91 8.14 -3.95
CA ARG A 21 7.13 8.91 -5.18
C ARG A 21 5.83 9.07 -5.98
N ASN A 22 5.06 8.00 -6.14
CA ASN A 22 3.84 8.02 -6.93
C ASN A 22 2.73 8.84 -6.25
N ARG A 23 2.61 8.77 -4.92
CA ARG A 23 1.68 9.61 -4.13
C ARG A 23 2.00 11.10 -4.27
N SER A 24 3.29 11.47 -4.26
CA SER A 24 3.72 12.86 -4.46
C SER A 24 3.28 13.42 -5.82
N ALA A 25 3.17 12.58 -6.85
CA ALA A 25 2.68 12.96 -8.18
C ALA A 25 1.13 13.02 -8.28
N ALA A 26 0.42 12.32 -7.39
CA ALA A 26 -1.05 12.27 -7.37
C ALA A 26 -1.72 13.51 -6.73
N ASN A 27 -0.95 14.42 -6.13
CA ASN A 27 -1.46 15.68 -5.58
C ASN A 27 -1.84 16.73 -6.66
N GLY A 28 -1.98 16.30 -7.93
CA GLY A 28 -2.47 17.07 -9.06
C GLY A 28 -3.98 16.90 -9.23
N ASN A 29 -4.74 17.79 -8.59
CA ASN A 29 -6.18 18.06 -8.75
C ASN A 29 -6.81 17.45 -10.03
N SER A 30 -7.51 16.31 -9.93
CA SER A 30 -8.20 15.67 -11.06
C SER A 30 -9.61 15.17 -10.69
N ILE A 31 -10.47 16.08 -10.27
CA ILE A 31 -11.91 15.87 -10.11
C ILE A 31 -12.60 15.80 -11.50
N ARG A 32 -12.31 14.80 -12.35
CA ARG A 32 -13.02 14.62 -13.65
C ARG A 32 -13.17 13.18 -14.20
N GLN A 33 -13.12 12.11 -13.40
CA GLN A 33 -13.28 10.74 -13.95
C GLN A 33 -14.19 9.76 -13.19
N THR A 34 -15.02 10.21 -12.25
CA THR A 34 -15.77 9.31 -11.35
C THR A 34 -17.06 8.69 -11.94
N LEU A 35 -17.59 9.19 -13.06
CA LEU A 35 -18.88 8.72 -13.59
C LEU A 35 -18.78 7.59 -14.63
N SER A 36 -17.64 7.45 -15.32
CA SER A 36 -17.43 6.43 -16.37
C SER A 36 -17.06 5.03 -15.83
N MET A 37 -16.41 4.97 -14.66
CA MET A 37 -15.94 3.71 -14.06
C MET A 37 -17.05 2.84 -13.44
N ARG A 38 -18.15 3.45 -12.96
CA ARG A 38 -19.21 2.72 -12.25
C ARG A 38 -20.02 1.78 -13.16
N LEU A 39 -20.19 2.12 -14.43
CA LEU A 39 -20.94 1.29 -15.38
C LEU A 39 -20.12 0.11 -15.91
N LEU A 40 -18.78 0.23 -15.98
CA LEU A 40 -17.87 -0.86 -16.35
C LEU A 40 -17.60 -1.82 -15.17
N SER A 41 -17.60 -1.30 -13.94
CA SER A 41 -17.36 -2.07 -12.70
C SER A 41 -18.45 -3.11 -12.39
N ALA A 42 -19.70 -2.87 -12.78
CA ALA A 42 -20.79 -3.83 -12.52
C ALA A 42 -20.72 -5.08 -13.43
N ALA A 43 -20.06 -4.98 -14.60
CA ALA A 43 -19.91 -6.07 -15.55
C ALA A 43 -18.65 -6.92 -15.29
N ALA A 44 -17.61 -6.34 -14.69
CA ALA A 44 -16.46 -7.06 -14.19
C ALA A 44 -16.78 -7.57 -12.78
N ALA A 45 -17.30 -8.79 -12.67
CA ALA A 45 -17.38 -9.46 -11.37
C ALA A 45 -15.99 -9.43 -10.72
N THR A 46 -15.80 -8.53 -9.75
CA THR A 46 -14.61 -8.44 -8.92
C THR A 46 -14.60 -9.68 -8.03
N ARG A 47 -14.03 -10.77 -8.55
CA ARG A 47 -13.65 -11.87 -7.69
C ARG A 47 -12.62 -11.31 -6.73
N GLY A 48 -12.94 -11.32 -5.43
CA GLY A 48 -12.00 -10.97 -4.38
C GLY A 48 -10.72 -11.81 -4.52
N LEU A 49 -9.62 -11.30 -3.96
CA LEU A 49 -8.40 -12.08 -3.86
C LEU A 49 -8.62 -13.22 -2.86
N ASP A 50 -7.98 -14.36 -3.08
CA ASP A 50 -8.00 -15.45 -2.11
C ASP A 50 -7.26 -15.00 -0.83
N ASN A 51 -7.88 -15.25 0.31
CA ASN A 51 -7.32 -15.11 1.66
C ASN A 51 -5.88 -15.63 1.79
N LEU A 52 -5.60 -16.77 1.18
CA LEU A 52 -4.27 -17.37 1.24
C LEU A 52 -3.23 -16.48 0.54
N VAL A 53 -3.61 -15.83 -0.56
CA VAL A 53 -2.74 -14.89 -1.28
C VAL A 53 -2.53 -13.62 -0.48
N LEU A 54 -3.58 -13.08 0.14
CA LEU A 54 -3.47 -11.88 0.99
C LEU A 54 -2.48 -12.10 2.14
N LYS A 55 -2.46 -13.30 2.73
CA LYS A 55 -1.51 -13.67 3.79
C LYS A 55 -0.07 -13.82 3.33
N THR A 56 0.18 -13.92 2.02
CA THR A 56 1.55 -13.96 1.46
C THR A 56 2.13 -12.57 1.20
N PHE A 57 1.33 -11.52 1.32
CA PHE A 57 1.82 -10.17 1.08
C PHE A 57 2.82 -9.74 2.15
N PRO A 58 3.90 -9.03 1.77
CA PRO A 58 4.90 -8.58 2.73
C PRO A 58 4.30 -7.65 3.77
N THR A 59 4.64 -7.91 5.04
CA THR A 59 4.28 -7.08 6.18
C THR A 59 5.52 -6.54 6.88
N PHE A 60 5.42 -5.33 7.40
CA PHE A 60 6.49 -4.59 8.07
C PHE A 60 5.89 -3.59 9.06
N THR A 61 6.68 -3.07 9.99
CA THR A 61 6.23 -1.98 10.86
C THR A 61 6.56 -0.64 10.22
N TYR A 62 5.75 0.38 10.48
CA TYR A 62 6.03 1.71 9.93
C TYR A 62 7.41 2.24 10.37
N ALA A 63 7.80 1.95 11.61
CA ALA A 63 9.11 2.33 12.15
C ALA A 63 10.30 1.81 11.32
N GLU A 64 10.17 0.68 10.61
CA GLU A 64 11.23 0.11 9.78
C GLU A 64 11.50 0.96 8.53
N VAL A 65 10.45 1.54 7.93
CA VAL A 65 10.51 2.18 6.61
C VAL A 65 10.36 3.70 6.64
N LYS A 66 9.96 4.28 7.79
CA LYS A 66 9.66 5.73 7.89
C LYS A 66 10.82 6.63 7.49
N ASP A 67 12.06 6.18 7.72
CA ASP A 67 13.28 6.93 7.37
C ASP A 67 13.48 7.04 5.85
N HIS A 68 12.81 6.20 5.07
CA HIS A 68 12.79 6.23 3.61
C HIS A 68 11.71 7.16 3.03
N HIS A 69 10.88 7.78 3.87
CA HIS A 69 9.91 8.77 3.44
C HIS A 69 10.59 10.13 3.15
N ILE A 70 10.99 10.33 1.89
CA ILE A 70 11.53 11.62 1.41
C ILE A 70 10.36 12.51 0.98
N GLY A 71 9.67 13.13 1.95
CA GLY A 71 8.49 13.95 1.70
C GLY A 71 8.03 14.79 2.90
N LYS A 72 7.22 15.82 2.63
CA LYS A 72 6.50 16.58 3.66
C LYS A 72 5.03 16.18 3.62
N GLY A 73 4.63 15.30 4.54
CA GLY A 73 3.23 14.88 4.72
C GLY A 73 3.18 13.62 5.58
N ALA A 74 2.17 13.49 6.43
CA ALA A 74 1.92 12.23 7.11
C ALA A 74 1.47 11.20 6.06
N LEU A 75 1.96 9.96 6.21
CA LEU A 75 1.45 8.84 5.47
C LEU A 75 0.22 8.29 6.18
N GLU A 76 -0.80 7.97 5.41
CA GLU A 76 -2.09 7.49 5.92
C GLU A 76 -2.52 6.25 5.15
N CYS A 77 -3.35 5.42 5.78
CA CYS A 77 -3.98 4.31 5.10
C CYS A 77 -5.16 4.81 4.25
N ASP A 78 -5.15 4.52 2.94
CA ASP A 78 -6.25 4.91 2.04
C ASP A 78 -7.59 4.20 2.31
N VAL A 79 -7.63 3.25 3.27
CA VAL A 79 -8.86 2.53 3.67
C VAL A 79 -9.50 3.19 4.90
N CYS A 80 -8.75 3.36 5.99
CA CYS A 80 -9.26 3.92 7.24
C CYS A 80 -9.02 5.42 7.39
N LEU A 81 -8.19 6.02 6.53
CA LEU A 81 -7.80 7.43 6.51
C LEU A 81 -7.08 7.92 7.78
N ASN A 82 -6.49 6.99 8.54
CA ASN A 82 -5.65 7.31 9.68
C ASN A 82 -4.17 7.35 9.29
N GLU A 83 -3.41 8.24 9.93
CA GLU A 83 -1.96 8.30 9.80
C GLU A 83 -1.30 7.02 10.32
N PHE A 84 -0.14 6.67 9.77
CA PHE A 84 0.64 5.53 10.25
C PHE A 84 1.43 5.87 11.51
N GLU A 85 1.35 4.99 12.51
CA GLU A 85 2.12 5.05 13.75
C GLU A 85 3.25 4.00 13.75
N ASP A 86 4.32 4.27 14.50
CA ASP A 86 5.57 3.49 14.50
C ASP A 86 5.36 1.99 14.78
N ASP A 87 4.41 1.65 15.65
CA ASP A 87 4.10 0.29 16.10
C ASP A 87 3.05 -0.42 15.23
N GLU A 88 2.49 0.25 14.22
CA GLU A 88 1.49 -0.33 13.35
C GLU A 88 2.10 -1.27 12.31
N THR A 89 1.42 -2.40 12.11
CA THR A 89 1.79 -3.38 11.07
C THR A 89 1.11 -3.03 9.76
N LEU A 90 1.95 -2.78 8.75
CA LEU A 90 1.54 -2.42 7.41
C LEU A 90 1.69 -3.61 6.45
N CYS A 91 0.93 -3.58 5.36
CA CYS A 91 0.93 -4.56 4.30
C CYS A 91 1.20 -3.89 2.96
N LEU A 92 2.20 -4.36 2.23
CA LEU A 92 2.50 -3.94 0.86
C LEU A 92 1.76 -4.82 -0.15
N ILE A 93 1.13 -4.25 -1.17
CA ILE A 93 0.63 -5.01 -2.33
C ILE A 93 1.68 -4.98 -3.46
N PRO A 94 2.37 -6.10 -3.77
CA PRO A 94 3.48 -6.15 -4.74
C PRO A 94 3.15 -5.70 -6.16
N LYS A 95 1.86 -5.72 -6.56
CA LYS A 95 1.44 -5.38 -7.93
C LYS A 95 1.32 -3.88 -8.18
N CYS A 96 1.07 -3.10 -7.13
CA CYS A 96 0.80 -1.67 -7.24
C CYS A 96 1.55 -0.83 -6.21
N ASP A 97 2.40 -1.47 -5.42
CA ASP A 97 3.24 -0.88 -4.37
C ASP A 97 2.46 -0.12 -3.28
N HIS A 98 1.14 -0.23 -3.21
CA HIS A 98 0.35 0.46 -2.19
C HIS A 98 0.52 -0.18 -0.82
N VAL A 99 0.47 0.66 0.21
CA VAL A 99 0.67 0.30 1.62
C VAL A 99 -0.62 0.58 2.40
N PHE A 100 -1.02 -0.37 3.24
CA PHE A 100 -2.22 -0.28 4.07
C PHE A 100 -1.94 -0.84 5.46
N HIS A 101 -2.77 -0.53 6.47
CA HIS A 101 -2.76 -1.34 7.68
C HIS A 101 -3.10 -2.79 7.35
N ARG A 102 -2.42 -3.75 7.98
CA ARG A 102 -2.68 -5.16 7.77
C ARG A 102 -4.14 -5.53 8.05
N GLU A 103 -4.77 -4.87 9.02
CA GLU A 103 -6.16 -5.09 9.42
C GLU A 103 -7.18 -4.42 8.48
N CYS A 104 -6.75 -3.44 7.69
CA CYS A 104 -7.61 -2.74 6.74
C CYS A 104 -7.80 -3.48 5.41
N ILE A 105 -7.01 -4.53 5.15
CA ILE A 105 -7.22 -5.40 3.99
C ILE A 105 -8.19 -6.51 4.41
N PRO A 106 -9.41 -6.56 3.86
CA PRO A 106 -10.38 -7.59 4.21
C PRO A 106 -9.93 -8.97 3.74
N ASP A 107 -10.13 -9.96 4.60
CA ASP A 107 -10.04 -11.40 4.33
C ASP A 107 -11.15 -11.85 3.35
#